data_AF-A0A7W6L4X7-F1
#
_entry.id   AF-A0A7W6L4X7-F1
#
_cell.length_a   1.000
_cell.length_b   1.000
_cell.length_c   1.000
_cell.angle_alpha   90.00
_cell.angle_beta   90.00
_cell.angle_gamma   90.00
#
_symmetry.space_group_name_H-M   'P 1'
#
loop_
_entity.id
_entity.type
_entity.pdbx_description
1 polymer ?
#
loop_
_entity_poly.entity_id
_entity_poly.type
_entity_poly.pdbx_seq_one_letter_code
_entity_poly.pdbx_strand_id
1 'polypeptide(L)' 'MRCRILLAALLTCGIAPAAEPGSRLDAVLHSGVLRVCTTGDYRPYSLLRDDGQFEGSDIALAQSLAASLGARVSFVRTS' A
#
# COMPACT_ATOMS: atom_id res chain seq x y z
N MET A 1 -20.55 -61.96 -7.95
CA MET A 1 -20.42 -60.99 -6.83
C MET A 1 -19.13 -60.21 -7.05
N ARG A 2 -19.19 -59.10 -7.81
CA ARG A 2 -18.89 -57.73 -7.36
C ARG A 2 -17.51 -57.53 -6.70
N CYS A 3 -16.44 -57.65 -7.47
CA CYS A 3 -15.16 -57.04 -7.13
C CYS A 3 -15.24 -55.56 -7.55
N ARG A 4 -15.71 -54.70 -6.65
CA ARG A 4 -15.81 -53.26 -6.86
C ARG A 4 -14.42 -52.65 -6.70
N ILE A 5 -13.92 -52.13 -7.82
CA ILE A 5 -12.69 -51.35 -7.98
C ILE A 5 -12.62 -50.29 -6.87
N LEU A 6 -11.69 -50.46 -5.95
CA LEU A 6 -11.27 -49.48 -4.95
C LEU A 6 -9.84 -49.06 -5.30
N LEU A 7 -9.50 -47.80 -5.01
CA LEU A 7 -8.23 -47.10 -5.22
C LEU A 7 -7.97 -46.52 -6.61
N ALA A 8 -8.56 -45.35 -6.86
CA ALA A 8 -7.94 -44.33 -7.73
C ALA A 8 -8.47 -42.94 -7.34
N ALA A 9 -8.07 -42.41 -6.18
CA ALA A 9 -8.38 -41.02 -5.80
C ALA A 9 -7.39 -40.49 -4.73
N LEU A 10 -6.09 -40.64 -4.94
CA LEU A 10 -5.10 -39.82 -4.26
C LEU A 10 -4.16 -39.24 -5.31
N LEU A 11 -3.72 -38.00 -5.07
CA LEU A 11 -2.84 -37.15 -5.89
C LEU A 11 -3.53 -36.26 -6.95
N THR A 12 -4.43 -35.41 -6.49
CA THR A 12 -4.42 -34.01 -6.95
C THR A 12 -3.69 -33.20 -5.87
N CYS A 13 -2.36 -33.23 -5.90
CA CYS A 13 -1.56 -32.21 -5.22
C CYS A 13 -1.81 -30.92 -6.01
N GLY A 14 -2.83 -30.16 -5.57
CA GLY A 14 -3.16 -28.87 -6.16
C GLY A 14 -1.93 -27.97 -6.07
N ILE A 15 -1.42 -27.58 -7.23
CA ILE A 15 -0.45 -26.50 -7.34
C ILE A 15 -1.24 -25.26 -6.93
N ALA A 16 -1.19 -24.88 -5.65
CA ALA A 16 -1.75 -23.61 -5.22
C ALA A 16 -0.95 -22.52 -5.94
N PRO A 17 -1.61 -21.62 -6.70
CA PRO A 17 -0.90 -20.49 -7.27
C PRO A 17 -0.24 -19.73 -6.11
N ALA A 18 1.05 -19.46 -6.23
CA ALA A 18 1.72 -18.55 -5.31
C ALA A 18 0.95 -17.23 -5.35
N ALA A 19 0.38 -16.81 -4.22
CA ALA A 19 -0.26 -15.51 -4.14
C ALA A 19 0.83 -14.46 -4.33
N GLU A 20 0.80 -13.78 -5.47
CA GLU A 20 1.67 -12.64 -5.72
C GLU A 20 1.45 -11.62 -4.59
N PRO A 21 2.51 -11.12 -3.94
CA PRO A 21 2.37 -10.10 -2.92
C PRO A 21 1.59 -8.92 -3.50
N GLY A 22 0.51 -8.51 -2.83
CA GLY A 22 -0.29 -7.36 -3.26
C GLY A 22 0.58 -6.13 -3.49
N SER A 23 0.21 -5.31 -4.49
CA SER A 23 1.00 -4.12 -4.82
C SER A 23 0.93 -3.09 -3.68
N ARG A 24 1.86 -2.13 -3.68
CA ARG A 24 1.79 -0.98 -2.77
C ARG A 24 0.52 -0.15 -2.99
N LEU A 25 0.04 -0.08 -4.23
CA LEU A 25 -1.20 0.60 -4.54
C LEU A 25 -2.38 -0.09 -3.83
N ASP A 26 -2.44 -1.42 -3.90
CA ASP A 26 -3.48 -2.20 -3.21
C ASP A 26 -3.43 -1.97 -1.69
N ALA A 27 -2.23 -1.90 -1.11
CA ALA A 27 -2.07 -1.59 0.31
C ALA A 27 -2.59 -0.18 0.68
N VAL A 28 -2.36 0.83 -0.17
CA VAL A 28 -2.88 2.19 0.03
C VAL A 28 -4.40 2.22 -0.12
N LEU A 29 -4.95 1.60 -1.17
CA LEU A 29 -6.39 1.53 -1.42
C LEU A 29 -7.12 0.76 -0.30
N HIS A 30 -6.51 -0.31 0.21
CA HIS A 30 -7.09 -1.10 1.31
C HIS A 30 -7.03 -0.36 2.66
N SER A 31 -5.90 0.28 2.98
CA SER A 31 -5.74 0.99 4.25
C SER A 31 -6.40 2.39 4.29
N GLY A 32 -6.63 2.99 3.12
CA GLY A 32 -7.07 4.38 2.99
C GLY A 32 -6.02 5.39 3.47
N VAL A 33 -4.74 5.02 3.53
CA VAL A 33 -3.65 5.88 4.01
C VAL A 33 -2.47 5.86 3.05
N LEU A 34 -2.09 7.03 2.55
CA LEU A 34 -0.85 7.25 1.81
C LEU A 34 0.21 7.84 2.75
N ARG A 35 1.24 7.06 3.07
CA ARG A 35 2.38 7.53 3.87
C ARG A 35 3.39 8.21 2.95
N VAL A 36 3.70 9.48 3.24
CA VAL A 36 4.61 10.29 2.41
C VAL A 36 5.76 10.77 3.26
N CYS A 37 6.99 10.39 2.88
CA CYS A 37 8.18 10.86 3.56
C CYS A 37 8.61 12.22 3.01
N THR A 38 9.01 13.14 3.88
CA THR A 38 9.59 14.44 3.49
C THR A 38 10.48 15.00 4.59
N THR A 39 11.47 15.83 4.24
CA THR A 39 12.46 16.36 5.20
C THR A 39 11.89 17.52 6.03
N GLY A 40 11.11 18.39 5.39
CA GLY A 40 10.52 19.57 6.01
C GLY A 40 11.48 20.74 6.20
N ASP A 41 12.57 20.81 5.44
CA ASP A 41 13.61 21.85 5.58
C ASP A 41 14.00 22.50 4.26
N TYR A 42 13.22 22.29 3.19
CA TYR A 42 13.56 22.71 1.84
C TYR A 42 12.43 23.50 1.16
N ARG A 43 12.46 24.83 1.32
CA ARG A 43 11.53 25.74 0.61
C ARG A 43 11.83 25.82 -0.90
N PRO A 44 10.80 26.03 -1.75
CA PRO A 44 9.37 26.10 -1.45
C PRO A 44 8.65 24.74 -1.44
N TYR A 45 9.40 23.64 -1.45
CA TYR A 45 8.89 22.30 -1.69
C TYR A 45 8.27 21.64 -0.46
N SER A 46 9.00 21.67 0.66
CA SER A 46 8.58 21.07 1.92
C SER A 46 9.22 21.80 3.09
N LEU A 47 8.39 22.36 3.96
CA LEU A 47 8.78 22.97 5.23
C LEU A 47 7.91 22.40 6.35
N LEU A 48 8.56 21.95 7.42
CA LEU A 48 7.93 21.71 8.71
C LEU A 48 7.83 23.05 9.46
N ARG A 49 6.59 23.48 9.71
CA ARG A 49 6.27 24.69 10.46
C ARG A 49 6.41 24.46 11.96
N ASP A 50 6.43 25.56 12.72
CA ASP A 50 6.51 25.53 14.18
C ASP A 50 5.28 24.85 14.84
N ASP A 51 4.14 24.81 14.15
CA ASP A 51 2.92 24.12 14.59
C ASP A 51 2.93 22.60 14.26
N GLY A 52 4.05 22.09 13.72
CA GLY A 52 4.23 20.69 13.37
C GLY A 52 3.52 20.27 12.06
N GLN A 53 2.92 21.20 11.33
CA GLN A 53 2.35 20.92 10.01
C GLN A 53 3.39 21.12 8.90
N PHE A 54 3.26 20.35 7.83
CA PHE A 54 4.06 20.55 6.63
C PHE A 54 3.37 21.53 5.68
N GLU A 55 4.15 22.38 5.00
CA GLU A 55 3.70 23.24 3.90
C GLU A 55 4.68 23.19 2.71
N GLY A 56 4.20 23.52 1.50
CA GLY A 56 5.02 23.60 0.29
C GLY A 56 4.40 22.91 -0.93
N SER A 57 5.07 23.00 -2.08
CA SER A 57 4.55 22.43 -3.33
C SER A 57 4.43 20.90 -3.27
N ASP A 58 5.38 20.20 -2.67
CA ASP A 58 5.36 18.74 -2.60
C ASP A 58 4.29 18.25 -1.62
N ILE A 59 4.00 19.05 -0.59
CA ILE A 59 2.92 18.79 0.36
C ILE A 59 1.56 18.88 -0.34
N ALA A 60 1.35 19.92 -1.15
CA ALA A 60 0.13 20.08 -1.95
C ALA A 60 -0.03 18.96 -2.97
N LEU A 61 1.06 18.56 -3.65
CA LEU A 61 1.05 17.44 -4.60
C LEU A 61 0.71 16.11 -3.90
N ALA A 62 1.31 15.83 -2.75
CA ALA A 62 1.03 14.64 -1.95
C ALA A 62 -0.44 14.57 -1.50
N GLN A 63 -1.00 15.69 -1.06
CA GLN A 63 -2.41 15.80 -0.69
C GLN A 63 -3.34 15.54 -1.89
N SER A 64 -3.04 16.13 -3.05
CA SER A 64 -3.78 15.90 -4.29
C SER A 64 -3.75 14.43 -4.72
N LEU A 65 -2.58 13.79 -4.67
CA LEU A 65 -2.43 12.38 -4.97
C LEU A 65 -3.27 11.51 -4.02
N ALA A 66 -3.19 11.73 -2.71
CA ALA A 66 -3.99 10.96 -1.77
C ALA A 66 -5.50 11.15 -1.98
N ALA A 67 -5.94 12.39 -2.25
CA ALA A 67 -7.34 12.67 -2.56
C ALA A 67 -7.80 11.90 -3.80
N SER A 68 -6.98 11.84 -4.86
CA SER A 68 -7.28 11.08 -6.09
C SER A 68 -7.42 9.57 -5.83
N LEU A 69 -6.79 9.06 -4.78
CA LEU A 69 -6.82 7.66 -4.36
C LEU A 69 -7.90 7.38 -3.29
N GLY A 70 -8.67 8.39 -2.86
CA GLY A 70 -9.61 8.25 -1.74
C GLY A 70 -8.93 7.98 -0.39
N ALA A 71 -7.66 8.38 -0.24
CA ALA A 71 -6.83 8.12 0.93
C ALA A 71 -6.52 9.41 1.71
N ARG A 72 -6.14 9.24 2.99
CA ARG A 72 -5.59 10.31 3.83
C ARG A 72 -4.07 10.31 3.75
N VAL A 73 -3.44 11.49 3.72
CA VAL A 73 -1.98 11.57 3.84
C VAL A 73 -1.55 11.41 5.29
N SER A 74 -0.50 10.61 5.51
CA SER A 74 0.29 10.62 6.74
C SER A 74 1.71 11.04 6.38
N PHE A 75 2.08 12.28 6.70
CA PHE A 75 3.45 12.73 6.51
C PHE A 75 4.38 12.10 7.54
N VAL A 76 5.55 11.65 7.07
CA VAL A 76 6.60 11.04 7.88
C VAL A 76 7.86 11.88 7.69
N ARG A 77 8.33 12.52 8.77
CA ARG A 77 9.58 13.26 8.71
C ARG A 77 10.75 12.29 8.48
N THR A 78 11.60 12.61 7.52
CA THR A 78 12.89 11.94 7.30
C THR A 78 14.05 12.91 7.51
N SER A 79 15.26 12.36 7.63
CA SER A 79 16.54 13.07 7.59
C SER A 79 16.97 13.42 6.18
#